data_AF-A7ARX4-F1
#
_entry.id   AF-A7ARX4-F1
#
_cell.length_a   1.000
_cell.length_b   1.000
_cell.length_c   1.000
_cell.angle_alpha   90.00
_cell.angle_beta   90.00
_cell.angle_gamma   90.00
#
_symmetry.space_group_name_H-M   'P 1'
#
loop_
_entity.id
_entity.type
_entity.pdbx_description
1 polymer ?
#
loop_
_entity_poly.entity_id
_entity_poly.type
_entity_poly.pdbx_seq_one_letter_code
_entity_poly.pdbx_strand_id
1 'polypeptide(L)' 'MFRRTYNHISRTILLKGSPANKIATWSLGISISLVWIYISEKRNPRAKGIFFRKKEAEIFTEEEIAKWNEKFKPKSI' A
#
# COMPACT_ATOMS: atom_id res chain seq x y z
N MET A 1 33.68 33.25 -14.32
CA MET A 1 32.82 32.77 -13.21
C MET A 1 31.99 31.52 -13.53
N PHE A 2 32.15 30.89 -14.71
CA PHE A 2 31.34 29.70 -15.09
C PHE A 2 31.94 28.34 -14.69
N ARG A 3 33.27 28.23 -14.52
CA ARG A 3 33.94 26.95 -14.19
C ARG A 3 33.49 26.30 -12.86
N ARG A 4 33.12 27.10 -11.85
CA ARG A 4 32.68 26.57 -10.55
C ARG A 4 31.32 25.85 -10.64
N THR A 5 30.41 26.37 -11.46
CA THR A 5 29.06 25.81 -11.66
C THR A 5 29.12 24.47 -12.39
N TYR A 6 29.94 24.37 -13.45
CA TYR A 6 30.10 23.11 -14.20
C TYR A 6 30.73 21.99 -13.36
N ASN A 7 31.70 22.31 -12.49
CA ASN A 7 32.28 21.32 -11.57
C ASN A 7 31.29 20.80 -10.53
N HIS A 8 30.34 21.61 -10.08
CA HIS A 8 29.25 21.15 -9.20
C HIS A 8 28.24 20.27 -9.95
N ILE A 9 27.94 20.60 -11.21
CA ILE A 9 27.01 19.84 -12.05
C ILE A 9 27.58 18.45 -12.39
N SER A 10 28.84 18.36 -12.81
CA SER A 10 29.48 17.08 -13.10
C SER A 10 29.58 16.19 -11.85
N ARG A 11 29.89 16.77 -10.69
CA ARG A 11 29.97 16.05 -9.41
C ARG A 11 28.60 15.56 -8.93
N THR A 12 27.54 16.35 -9.13
CA THR A 12 26.16 15.92 -8.84
C THR A 12 25.65 14.86 -9.82
N ILE A 13 26.05 14.92 -11.10
CA ILE A 13 25.74 13.88 -12.10
C ILE A 13 26.45 12.56 -11.78
N LEU A 14 27.73 12.59 -11.39
CA LEU A 14 28.47 11.41 -10.94
C LEU A 14 27.86 10.79 -9.67
N LEU A 15 27.40 11.64 -8.73
CA LEU A 15 26.68 11.18 -7.54
C LEU A 15 25.30 10.61 -7.87
N LYS A 16 24.61 11.09 -8.91
CA LYS A 16 23.32 10.52 -9.36
C LYS A 16 23.44 9.06 -9.78
N GLY A 17 24.57 8.67 -10.39
CA GLY A 17 24.87 7.30 -10.78
C GLY A 17 25.32 6.38 -9.64
N SER A 18 25.66 6.94 -8.48
CA SER A 18 26.16 6.19 -7.32
C SER A 18 25.12 5.17 -6.82
N PRO A 19 25.53 3.95 -6.43
CA PRO A 19 24.65 2.97 -5.81
C PRO A 19 23.89 3.53 -4.61
N ALA A 20 24.53 4.38 -3.80
CA ALA A 20 23.90 5.02 -2.64
C ALA A 20 22.75 5.94 -3.05
N ASN A 21 22.90 6.71 -4.13
CA ASN A 21 21.83 7.58 -4.63
C ASN A 21 20.67 6.75 -5.20
N LYS A 22 20.95 5.65 -5.90
CA LYS A 22 19.90 4.74 -6.39
C LYS A 22 19.08 4.16 -5.24
N ILE A 23 19.75 3.64 -4.20
CA ILE A 23 19.08 3.09 -3.00
C ILE A 23 18.28 4.19 -2.29
N ALA A 24 18.83 5.40 -2.16
CA ALA A 24 18.13 6.54 -1.57
C ALA A 24 16.86 6.90 -2.37
N THR A 25 16.92 6.92 -3.70
CA THR A 25 15.74 7.21 -4.53
C THR A 25 14.66 6.13 -4.42
N TRP A 26 15.05 4.85 -4.42
CA TRP A 26 14.11 3.74 -4.28
C TRP A 26 13.50 3.69 -2.88
N SER A 27 14.30 3.83 -1.83
CA SER A 27 13.81 3.89 -0.45
C SER A 27 12.86 5.06 -0.25
N LEU A 28 13.18 6.25 -0.77
CA LEU A 28 12.28 7.40 -0.71
C LEU A 28 10.95 7.14 -1.43
N GLY A 29 10.99 6.55 -2.63
CA GLY A 29 9.78 6.18 -3.37
C GLY A 29 8.90 5.18 -2.61
N ILE A 30 9.51 4.17 -1.99
CA ILE A 30 8.81 3.19 -1.15
C ILE A 30 8.23 3.87 0.09
N SER A 31 9.00 4.70 0.79
CA SER A 31 8.53 5.41 2.00
C SER A 31 7.34 6.31 1.70
N ILE A 32 7.40 7.10 0.62
CA ILE A 32 6.26 7.95 0.21
C ILE A 32 5.04 7.10 -0.12
N SER A 33 5.22 5.99 -0.83
CA SER A 33 4.12 5.08 -1.18
C SER A 33 3.48 4.47 0.07
N LEU A 34 4.30 4.04 1.04
CA LEU A 34 3.81 3.50 2.31
C LEU A 34 3.03 4.53 3.12
N VAL A 35 3.54 5.77 3.21
CA VAL A 35 2.84 6.86 3.89
C VAL A 35 1.51 7.17 3.21
N TRP A 36 1.47 7.16 1.88
CA TRP A 36 0.24 7.38 1.13
C TRP A 36 -0.78 6.26 1.37
N ILE A 37 -0.36 4.98 1.31
CA ILE A 37 -1.21 3.83 1.63
C ILE A 37 -1.74 3.93 3.06
N TYR A 38 -0.88 4.27 4.01
CA TYR A 38 -1.24 4.42 5.42
C TYR A 38 -2.33 5.49 5.62
N ILE A 39 -2.16 6.68 5.04
CA ILE A 39 -3.15 7.76 5.14
C ILE A 39 -4.46 7.37 4.46
N SER A 40 -4.37 6.70 3.31
CA SER A 40 -5.53 6.23 2.55
C SER A 40 -6.35 5.20 3.34
N GLU A 41 -5.69 4.17 3.89
CA GLU A 41 -6.35 3.15 4.71
C GLU A 41 -6.88 3.70 6.02
N LYS A 42 -6.21 4.69 6.62
CA LYS A 42 -6.72 5.36 7.84
C LYS A 42 -8.04 6.10 7.57
N ARG A 43 -8.20 6.69 6.39
CA ARG A 43 -9.44 7.41 6.00
C ARG A 43 -10.54 6.44 5.59
N ASN A 44 -10.21 5.42 4.80
CA ASN A 44 -11.16 4.45 4.27
C ASN A 44 -10.59 3.02 4.40
N PRO A 45 -10.76 2.37 5.56
CA PRO A 45 -10.22 1.04 5.79
C PRO A 45 -10.95 0.00 4.94
N ARG A 46 -10.17 -0.82 4.21
CA ARG A 46 -10.70 -1.93 3.41
C ARG A 46 -10.92 -3.17 4.29
N ALA A 47 -11.80 -4.08 3.85
CA ALA A 47 -12.01 -5.36 4.53
C ALA A 47 -10.70 -6.16 4.68
N LYS A 48 -9.84 -6.10 3.66
CA LYS A 48 -8.50 -6.71 3.63
C LYS A 48 -7.40 -5.66 3.44
N GLY A 49 -7.36 -4.63 4.30
CA GLY A 49 -6.27 -3.66 4.32
C GLY A 49 -4.96 -4.24 4.88
N ILE A 50 -3.83 -3.62 4.50
CA ILE A 50 -2.47 -4.03 4.89
C ILE A 50 -2.16 -3.57 6.32
N PHE A 51 -2.48 -2.32 6.65
CA PHE A 51 -2.25 -1.71 7.97
C PHE A 51 -3.52 -1.68 8.82
N PHE A 52 -4.65 -1.36 8.21
CA PHE A 52 -5.93 -1.24 8.90
C PHE A 52 -7.00 -2.12 8.26
N ARG A 53 -7.64 -2.96 9.07
CA ARG A 53 -8.83 -3.71 8.65
C ARG A 53 -10.08 -2.93 9.00
N LYS A 54 -11.07 -2.97 8.11
CA LYS A 54 -12.41 -2.46 8.37
C LYS A 54 -12.98 -3.21 9.59
N LYS A 55 -13.51 -2.47 10.57
CA LYS A 55 -14.11 -3.04 11.79
C LYS A 55 -15.51 -3.62 11.55
N GLU A 56 -16.16 -3.19 10.47
CA GLU A 56 -17.48 -3.70 10.09
C GLU A 56 -17.35 -5.12 9.55
N ALA A 57 -18.26 -5.99 9.96
CA ALA A 57 -18.38 -7.33 9.42
C ALA A 57 -18.70 -7.26 7.92
N GLU A 58 -18.12 -8.15 7.11
CA GLU A 58 -18.59 -8.37 5.74
C GLU A 58 -20.06 -8.75 5.80
N ILE A 59 -20.90 -8.00 5.08
CA ILE A 59 -22.33 -8.26 5.01
C ILE A 59 -22.48 -9.59 4.25
N PHE A 60 -22.99 -10.62 4.92
CA PHE A 60 -23.30 -11.88 4.27
C PHE A 60 -24.35 -11.64 3.19
N THR A 61 -24.10 -12.22 2.01
CA THR A 61 -25.09 -12.22 0.94
C THR A 61 -26.25 -13.15 1.31
N GLU A 62 -27.47 -12.87 0.80
CA GLU A 62 -28.64 -13.71 1.07
C GLU A 62 -28.41 -15.17 0.68
N GLU A 63 -27.62 -15.42 -0.37
CA GLU A 63 -27.21 -16.75 -0.83
C GLU A 63 -26.32 -17.49 0.18
N GLU A 64 -25.37 -16.79 0.81
CA GLU A 64 -24.52 -17.36 1.87
C GLU A 64 -25.33 -17.69 3.12
N ILE A 65 -26.27 -16.81 3.48
CA ILE A 65 -27.20 -17.03 4.58
C ILE A 65 -28.08 -18.24 4.29
N ALA A 66 -28.60 -18.37 3.07
CA ALA A 66 -29.42 -19.51 2.65
C ALA A 66 -28.63 -20.83 2.74
N LYS A 67 -27.39 -20.86 2.20
CA LYS A 67 -26.49 -22.03 2.31
C LYS A 67 -26.12 -22.37 3.76
N TRP A 68 -25.92 -21.37 4.60
CA TRP A 68 -25.67 -21.59 6.02
C TRP A 68 -26.89 -22.22 6.71
N ASN A 69 -28.07 -21.72 6.41
CA ASN A 69 -29.33 -22.18 6.99
C ASN A 69 -29.75 -23.58 6.51
N GLU A 70 -29.32 -24.03 5.32
CA GLU A 70 -29.56 -25.40 4.84
C GLU A 70 -29.01 -26.47 5.78
N LYS A 71 -27.89 -26.20 6.48
CA LYS A 71 -27.31 -27.14 7.45
C LYS A 71 -28.20 -27.38 8.67
N PHE A 72 -29.10 -26.44 8.97
CA PHE A 72 -30.00 -26.50 10.12
C PHE A 72 -31.43 -26.88 9.73
N LYS A 73 -31.71 -27.09 8.44
CA LYS A 73 -33.00 -27.62 8.03
C LYS A 73 -33.12 -29.04 8.58
N PRO A 74 -34.15 -29.35 9.40
CA PRO A 74 -34.38 -30.70 9.85
C PRO A 74 -34.57 -31.58 8.61
N LYS A 75 -33.94 -32.75 8.60
CA LYS A 75 -34.14 -33.75 7.56
C LYS A 75 -35.64 -34.03 7.51
N SER A 76 -36.30 -33.59 6.44
CA SER A 76 -37.72 -33.86 6.24
C SER A 76 -37.87 -35.37 6.17
N ILE A 77 -38.57 -35.92 7.16
CA ILE A 77 -38.96 -37.33 7.26
C ILE A 77 -39.91 -37.65 6.11
#